data_AF-A0A954JGG7-F1
#
_entry.id   AF-A0A954JGG7-F1
#
_cell.length_a   1.000
_cell.length_b   1.000
_cell.length_c   1.000
_cell.angle_alpha   90.00
_cell.angle_beta   90.00
_cell.angle_gamma   90.00
#
_symmetry.space_group_name_H-M   'P 1'
#
loop_
_entity.id
_entity.type
_entity.pdbx_description
1 polymer ?
#
loop_
_entity_poly.entity_id
_entity_poly.type
_entity_poly.pdbx_seq_one_letter_code
_entity_poly.pdbx_strand_id
1 'polypeptide(L)'
;MKNTSAKLLLASVVLLLNAVGRADVSPSEADTAVWFSEEVDAGKLFLNGQPIQSPVLIEATAAGVFANGVTIPYAAEPTRDDLEEFGEYGDEDEYSGRNRGSRRGNANRSQRELDPSFQATQYARRIRNLLDQSLVVVVFENEPIKPIYTISEQFTLYETLLAEVPTEQQREMFLLLAPKSEYQVTWETWLGEYTPTTVERQEMQAFLDETLASEAAQTRQAQATQRLEMFAYPLTALGMIISVFGFGHLLQWVAKGFADQETAETDTHWTERNWFITTAILLMVVMSALDLAWTILASQAGVMAEVNPVARGMVSDPWSLALFKIAAMGIALVILYFWRHRRQIQQATWWTCLICVLLMFRWVIFDSMSM
;
A
#
# COMPACT_ATOMS: atom_id res chain seq x y z
N MET A 1 -14.13 39.94 -15.33
CA MET A 1 -13.26 40.48 -14.25
C MET A 1 -13.92 41.64 -13.48
N LYS A 2 -15.12 41.49 -12.91
CA LYS A 2 -15.81 42.60 -12.19
C LYS A 2 -16.54 42.22 -10.88
N ASN A 3 -16.30 41.04 -10.29
CA ASN A 3 -17.03 40.59 -9.08
C ASN A 3 -16.17 40.13 -7.89
N THR A 4 -14.86 40.40 -7.87
CA THR A 4 -13.98 40.02 -6.74
C THR A 4 -14.01 41.02 -5.58
N SER A 5 -14.30 42.30 -5.82
CA SER A 5 -14.30 43.32 -4.76
C SER A 5 -15.52 43.25 -3.81
N ALA A 6 -16.65 42.69 -4.25
CA ALA A 6 -17.85 42.55 -3.42
C ALA A 6 -17.74 41.41 -2.40
N LYS A 7 -16.94 40.37 -2.69
CA LYS A 7 -16.74 39.23 -1.77
C LYS A 7 -15.81 39.56 -0.61
N LEU A 8 -14.81 40.44 -0.82
CA LEU A 8 -13.91 40.91 0.24
C LEU A 8 -14.63 41.79 1.28
N LEU A 9 -15.59 42.62 0.86
CA LEU A 9 -16.37 43.45 1.78
C LEU A 9 -17.36 42.64 2.63
N LEU A 10 -17.93 41.55 2.09
CA LEU A 10 -18.86 40.69 2.84
C LEU A 10 -18.14 39.82 3.88
N ALA A 11 -16.91 39.36 3.60
CA ALA A 11 -16.10 38.63 4.56
C ALA A 11 -15.67 39.50 5.77
N SER A 12 -15.33 40.77 5.54
CA SER A 12 -14.97 41.69 6.63
C SER A 12 -16.15 42.07 7.53
N VAL A 13 -17.38 42.10 7.00
CA VAL A 13 -18.58 42.44 7.79
C VAL A 13 -19.05 41.27 8.65
N VAL A 14 -18.85 40.02 8.21
CA VAL A 14 -19.17 38.83 9.02
C VAL A 14 -18.18 38.66 10.18
N LEU A 15 -16.91 38.99 9.99
CA LEU A 15 -15.91 39.05 11.09
C LEU A 15 -16.21 40.15 12.11
N LEU A 16 -16.78 41.29 11.67
CA LEU A 16 -17.16 42.38 12.57
C LEU A 16 -18.48 42.13 13.32
N LEU A 17 -19.40 41.30 12.79
CA LEU A 17 -20.67 40.99 13.46
C LEU A 17 -20.55 39.87 14.51
N ASN A 18 -19.58 38.95 14.36
CA ASN A 18 -19.29 37.97 15.42
C ASN A 18 -18.53 38.57 16.63
N ALA A 19 -18.00 39.79 16.50
CA ALA A 19 -17.29 40.48 17.58
C ALA A 19 -18.20 41.30 18.53
N VAL A 20 -19.49 41.50 18.21
CA VAL A 20 -20.36 42.47 18.91
C VAL A 20 -21.28 41.85 19.98
N GLY A 21 -21.16 40.55 20.25
CA GLY A 21 -22.07 39.83 21.16
C GLY A 21 -21.50 39.34 22.51
N ARG A 22 -20.21 39.53 22.80
CA ARG A 22 -19.60 39.04 24.05
C ARG A 22 -19.45 40.19 25.04
N ALA A 23 -20.27 40.17 26.10
CA ALA A 23 -20.20 41.12 27.19
C ALA A 23 -18.78 41.16 27.78
N ASP A 24 -18.22 42.36 27.87
CA ASP A 24 -16.93 42.69 28.46
C ASP A 24 -16.85 42.23 29.93
N VAL A 25 -16.36 41.02 30.14
CA VAL A 25 -15.58 40.70 31.33
C VAL A 25 -14.14 40.96 30.92
N SER A 26 -13.62 42.14 31.26
CA SER A 26 -12.20 42.46 31.08
C SER A 26 -11.40 41.42 31.89
N PRO A 27 -10.74 40.44 31.24
CA PRO A 27 -9.97 39.45 31.96
C PRO A 27 -8.81 40.20 32.63
N SER A 28 -8.52 39.88 33.89
CA SER A 28 -7.32 40.44 34.52
C SER A 28 -6.11 40.00 33.68
N GLU A 29 -5.20 40.92 33.34
CA GLU A 29 -4.05 40.66 32.45
C GLU A 29 -3.21 39.43 32.86
N ALA A 30 -3.33 38.97 34.12
CA ALA A 30 -2.66 37.78 34.64
C ALA A 30 -3.19 36.43 34.10
N ASP A 31 -4.38 36.37 33.48
CA ASP A 31 -5.00 35.11 33.00
C ASP A 31 -4.69 34.77 31.53
N THR A 32 -3.84 35.54 30.85
CA THR A 32 -3.54 35.38 29.40
C THR A 32 -2.22 34.70 29.09
N ALA A 33 -1.52 34.15 30.09
CA ALA A 33 -0.26 33.47 29.86
C ALA A 33 -0.45 32.24 28.95
N VAL A 34 0.07 32.33 27.72
CA VAL A 34 0.12 31.23 26.76
C VAL A 34 1.31 30.35 27.10
N TRP A 35 1.05 29.09 27.46
CA TRP A 35 2.07 28.11 27.84
C TRP A 35 2.58 27.29 26.65
N PHE A 36 1.73 27.12 25.63
CA PHE A 36 2.02 26.42 24.39
C PHE A 36 1.22 27.06 23.25
N SER A 37 1.82 27.25 22.09
CA SER A 37 1.16 27.74 20.88
C SER A 37 1.94 27.24 19.68
N GLU A 38 1.34 26.35 18.89
CA GLU A 38 1.92 25.83 17.66
C GLU A 38 0.83 25.68 16.60
N GLU A 39 1.19 25.98 15.35
CA GLU A 39 0.33 25.84 14.18
C GLU A 39 0.64 24.52 13.46
N VAL A 40 -0.40 23.77 13.09
CA VAL A 40 -0.28 22.48 12.39
C VAL A 40 -1.08 22.52 11.10
N ASP A 41 -0.39 22.32 9.97
CA ASP A 41 -0.99 22.28 8.64
C ASP A 41 -1.58 20.90 8.28
N ALA A 42 -1.14 19.84 8.97
CA ALA A 42 -1.46 18.45 8.68
C ALA A 42 -2.61 17.90 9.55
N GLY A 43 -3.21 16.79 9.09
CA GLY A 43 -4.28 16.08 9.80
C GLY A 43 -5.64 16.77 9.74
N LYS A 44 -6.63 16.20 10.43
CA LYS A 44 -7.95 16.82 10.61
C LYS A 44 -8.41 16.72 12.07
N LEU A 45 -8.90 17.82 12.62
CA LEU A 45 -9.45 17.86 13.98
C LEU A 45 -10.97 18.05 13.92
N PHE A 46 -11.72 17.14 14.54
CA PHE A 46 -13.15 17.29 14.79
C PHE A 46 -13.37 17.60 16.27
N LEU A 47 -13.96 18.77 16.57
CA LEU A 47 -14.37 19.17 17.91
C LEU A 47 -15.88 19.16 18.00
N ASN A 48 -16.43 18.30 18.88
CA ASN A 48 -17.87 18.12 19.05
C ASN A 48 -18.60 17.87 17.72
N GLY A 49 -17.99 17.04 16.87
CA GLY A 49 -18.50 16.71 15.55
C GLY A 49 -18.35 17.80 14.48
N GLN A 50 -17.77 18.97 14.81
CA GLN A 50 -17.50 20.04 13.86
C GLN A 50 -16.01 20.03 13.46
N PRO A 51 -15.69 20.09 12.16
CA PRO A 51 -14.32 20.11 11.68
C PRO A 51 -13.71 21.49 11.94
N ILE A 52 -12.50 21.50 12.48
CA ILE A 52 -11.67 22.70 12.61
C ILE A 52 -10.85 22.83 11.33
N GLN A 53 -10.99 23.97 10.65
CA GLN A 53 -10.26 24.22 9.40
C GLN A 53 -8.76 24.29 9.65
N SER A 54 -7.99 23.58 8.85
CA SER A 54 -6.54 23.73 8.79
C SER A 54 -6.15 25.05 8.14
N PRO A 55 -5.04 25.69 8.55
CA PRO A 55 -4.15 25.28 9.63
C PRO A 55 -4.81 25.37 11.02
N VAL A 56 -4.44 24.42 11.90
CA VAL A 56 -4.96 24.35 13.27
C VAL A 56 -3.93 24.94 14.23
N LEU A 57 -4.21 26.12 14.77
CA LEU A 57 -3.45 26.74 15.84
C LEU A 57 -3.90 26.15 17.19
N ILE A 58 -3.03 25.36 17.81
CA ILE A 58 -3.27 24.73 19.11
C ILE A 58 -2.59 25.57 20.20
N GLU A 59 -3.39 26.06 21.14
CA GLU A 59 -2.90 26.89 22.25
C GLU A 59 -3.27 26.27 23.60
N ALA A 60 -2.36 26.31 24.56
CA ALA A 60 -2.64 25.99 25.95
C ALA A 60 -2.45 27.25 26.81
N THR A 61 -3.46 27.59 27.58
CA THR A 61 -3.46 28.75 28.50
C THR A 61 -4.01 28.32 29.87
N ALA A 62 -4.02 29.25 30.84
CA ALA A 62 -4.64 29.02 32.15
C ALA A 62 -6.12 28.64 32.09
N ALA A 63 -6.83 29.05 31.04
CA ALA A 63 -8.24 28.73 30.86
C ALA A 63 -8.49 27.34 30.25
N GLY A 64 -7.47 26.70 29.66
CA GLY A 64 -7.59 25.38 29.02
C GLY A 64 -6.82 25.27 27.70
N VAL A 65 -7.23 24.32 26.87
CA VAL A 65 -6.65 24.10 25.54
C VAL A 65 -7.62 24.58 24.47
N PHE A 66 -7.10 25.23 23.44
CA PHE A 66 -7.86 25.85 22.37
C PHE A 66 -7.32 25.40 21.01
N ALA A 67 -8.20 25.21 20.03
CA ALA A 67 -7.86 25.06 18.62
C ALA A 67 -8.55 26.17 17.82
N ASN A 68 -7.80 27.05 17.17
CA ASN A 68 -8.34 28.21 16.45
C ASN A 68 -9.30 29.06 17.31
N GLY A 69 -8.99 29.20 18.61
CA GLY A 69 -9.82 29.91 19.60
C GLY A 69 -11.05 29.16 20.10
N VAL A 70 -11.32 27.94 19.62
CA VAL A 70 -12.38 27.05 20.10
C VAL A 70 -11.84 26.21 21.25
N THR A 71 -12.50 26.23 22.41
CA THR A 71 -12.10 25.43 23.58
C THR A 71 -12.22 23.94 23.26
N ILE A 72 -11.12 23.22 23.45
CA ILE A 72 -11.10 21.76 23.38
C ILE A 72 -11.54 21.24 24.74
N PRO A 73 -12.63 20.47 24.82
CA PRO A 73 -13.06 19.92 26.09
C PRO A 73 -11.98 18.99 26.64
N TYR A 74 -11.42 19.36 27.78
CA TYR A 74 -10.39 18.59 28.45
C TYR A 74 -11.07 17.72 29.51
N ALA A 75 -11.21 16.42 29.23
CA ALA A 75 -11.59 15.46 30.25
C ALA A 75 -10.47 15.40 31.29
N ALA A 76 -10.74 15.86 32.51
CA ALA A 76 -9.76 15.88 33.58
C ALA A 76 -9.32 14.45 33.91
N GLU A 77 -8.00 14.24 33.91
CA GLU A 77 -7.29 12.98 34.12
C GLU A 77 -7.43 11.96 32.98
N PRO A 78 -6.43 11.84 32.08
CA PRO A 78 -6.19 10.55 31.45
C PRO A 78 -6.04 9.53 32.57
N THR A 79 -6.92 8.54 32.59
CA THR A 79 -6.82 7.42 33.51
C THR A 79 -5.43 6.81 33.35
N ARG A 80 -4.85 6.27 34.41
CA ARG A 80 -3.53 5.62 34.31
C ARG A 80 -3.50 4.56 33.19
N ASP A 81 -4.63 3.90 32.93
CA ASP A 81 -4.80 2.96 31.83
C ASP A 81 -4.65 3.65 30.44
N ASP A 82 -5.11 4.89 30.29
CA ASP A 82 -4.92 5.73 29.09
C ASP A 82 -3.48 6.24 28.93
N LEU A 83 -2.60 6.01 29.91
CA LEU A 83 -1.17 6.27 29.80
C LEU A 83 -0.37 4.98 29.57
N GLU A 84 -0.88 3.84 30.04
CA GLU A 84 -0.26 2.52 29.84
C GLU A 84 -0.45 2.02 28.39
N GLU A 85 -1.58 2.33 27.73
CA GLU A 85 -1.76 2.04 26.28
C GLU A 85 -0.82 2.87 25.39
N PHE A 86 -0.29 3.98 25.89
CA PHE A 86 0.53 4.94 25.13
C PHE A 86 2.02 4.89 25.48
N GLY A 87 2.42 4.02 26.41
CA GLY A 87 3.71 4.06 27.11
C GLY A 87 4.90 3.33 26.46
N GLU A 88 4.82 2.88 25.20
CA GLU A 88 5.93 2.15 24.54
C GLU A 88 6.46 2.82 23.25
N TYR A 89 6.17 4.11 23.04
CA TYR A 89 6.82 4.93 22.00
C TYR A 89 7.50 6.17 22.60
N GLY A 90 8.11 6.00 23.77
CA GLY A 90 9.05 6.99 24.29
C GLY A 90 10.36 6.85 23.55
N ASP A 91 10.74 7.88 22.79
CA ASP A 91 12.11 8.13 22.33
C ASP A 91 13.08 7.74 23.44
N GLU A 92 13.78 6.61 23.24
CA GLU A 92 15.00 6.30 23.95
C GLU A 92 16.10 7.25 23.47
N ASP A 93 15.93 8.55 23.74
CA ASP A 93 17.03 9.50 23.73
C ASP A 93 17.95 9.14 24.91
N GLU A 94 18.77 8.13 24.66
CA GLU A 94 20.22 8.07 24.87
C GLU A 94 20.79 9.01 25.95
N TYR A 95 20.21 9.01 27.14
CA TYR A 95 20.73 9.79 28.28
C TYR A 95 20.63 9.03 29.61
N SER A 96 21.16 7.80 29.69
CA SER A 96 21.59 7.27 31.00
C SER A 96 22.72 6.24 30.91
N GLY A 97 23.84 6.67 30.35
CA GLY A 97 25.11 6.22 30.88
C GLY A 97 25.25 6.64 32.35
N ARG A 98 25.30 5.64 33.24
CA ARG A 98 25.87 5.61 34.62
C ARG A 98 24.91 5.76 35.80
N ASN A 99 24.94 4.69 36.62
CA ASN A 99 24.90 4.67 38.09
C ASN A 99 23.61 5.21 38.74
N ARG A 100 22.90 4.51 39.62
CA ARG A 100 23.39 3.80 40.82
C ARG A 100 22.16 3.28 41.57
N GLY A 101 22.29 2.09 42.18
CA GLY A 101 21.79 1.86 43.53
C GLY A 101 20.27 1.89 43.73
N SER A 102 19.67 0.72 43.57
CA SER A 102 18.48 0.25 44.28
C SER A 102 18.41 0.78 45.72
N ARG A 103 17.64 1.85 45.92
CA ARG A 103 17.13 2.25 47.23
C ARG A 103 15.61 2.15 47.14
N ARG A 104 15.09 1.02 47.65
CA ARG A 104 13.70 0.80 48.04
C ARG A 104 13.30 1.89 49.05
N GLY A 105 12.98 3.07 48.55
CA GLY A 105 12.30 4.12 49.28
C GLY A 105 10.83 4.03 48.91
N ASN A 106 10.04 3.50 49.83
CA ASN A 106 8.58 3.55 49.83
C ASN A 106 8.19 5.04 49.96
N ALA A 107 8.31 5.77 48.85
CA ALA A 107 7.94 7.17 48.79
C ALA A 107 6.43 7.22 48.64
N ASN A 108 5.78 7.67 49.70
CA ASN A 108 4.49 8.33 49.64
C ASN A 108 4.53 9.35 48.49
N ARG A 109 4.18 8.88 47.29
CA ARG A 109 3.87 9.68 46.12
C ARG A 109 2.51 10.29 46.47
N SER A 110 2.57 11.23 47.41
CA SER A 110 1.54 12.24 47.62
C SER A 110 1.12 12.66 46.21
N GLN A 111 -0.19 12.59 45.96
CA GLN A 111 -0.85 13.21 44.82
C GLN A 111 -0.36 14.65 44.78
N ARG A 112 0.76 14.87 44.10
CA ARG A 112 1.25 16.18 43.79
C ARG A 112 0.27 16.58 42.71
N GLU A 113 -0.76 17.32 43.12
CA GLU A 113 -1.72 17.95 42.21
C GLU A 113 -0.89 18.48 41.05
N LEU A 114 -1.00 17.78 39.91
CA LEU A 114 -0.21 18.08 38.74
C LEU A 114 -0.61 19.49 38.35
N ASP A 115 0.37 20.38 38.31
CA ASP A 115 0.19 21.77 37.91
C ASP A 115 -0.71 21.80 36.66
N PRO A 116 -1.90 22.45 36.72
CA PRO A 116 -2.84 22.49 35.61
C PRO A 116 -2.19 22.96 34.30
N SER A 117 -1.15 23.79 34.40
CA SER A 117 -0.38 24.25 33.26
C SER A 117 0.37 23.16 32.53
N PHE A 118 0.91 22.21 33.29
CA PHE A 118 1.60 21.07 32.75
C PHE A 118 0.61 20.13 32.03
N GLN A 119 -0.56 19.89 32.61
CA GLN A 119 -1.59 19.04 32.00
C GLN A 119 -2.11 19.59 30.67
N ALA A 120 -2.50 20.88 30.65
CA ALA A 120 -2.98 21.54 29.44
C ALA A 120 -1.91 21.54 28.33
N THR A 121 -0.64 21.80 28.70
CA THR A 121 0.49 21.78 27.76
C THR A 121 0.73 20.38 27.17
N GLN A 122 0.69 19.32 27.99
CA GLN A 122 0.86 17.95 27.51
C GLN A 122 -0.28 17.50 26.60
N TYR A 123 -1.51 17.86 26.94
CA TYR A 123 -2.68 17.56 26.11
C TYR A 123 -2.64 18.28 24.76
N ALA A 124 -2.29 19.57 24.76
CA ALA A 124 -2.07 20.34 23.53
C ALA A 124 -0.98 19.73 22.64
N ARG A 125 0.18 19.37 23.23
CA ARG A 125 1.26 18.68 22.52
C ARG A 125 0.83 17.34 21.95
N ARG A 126 0.00 16.58 22.66
CA ARG A 126 -0.53 15.30 22.18
C ARG A 126 -1.39 15.49 20.94
N ILE A 127 -2.35 16.42 20.96
CA ILE A 127 -3.19 16.71 19.78
C ILE A 127 -2.31 17.16 18.62
N ARG A 128 -1.37 18.07 18.88
CA ARG A 128 -0.41 18.54 17.88
C ARG A 128 0.36 17.38 17.24
N ASN A 129 0.90 16.47 18.04
CA ASN A 129 1.67 15.33 17.53
C ASN A 129 0.81 14.36 16.70
N LEU A 130 -0.45 14.13 17.10
CA LEU A 130 -1.39 13.31 16.32
C LEU A 130 -1.72 13.95 14.97
N LEU A 131 -1.93 15.28 14.94
CA LEU A 131 -2.19 16.02 13.70
C LEU A 131 -0.96 16.09 12.79
N ASP A 132 0.25 16.25 13.35
CA ASP A 132 1.53 16.26 12.61
C ASP A 132 1.77 14.92 11.88
N GLN A 133 1.25 13.82 12.43
CA GLN A 133 1.23 12.50 11.79
C GLN A 133 0.14 12.35 10.71
N SER A 134 -0.54 13.44 10.32
CA SER A 134 -1.65 13.46 9.37
C SER A 134 -2.87 12.63 9.79
N LEU A 135 -3.05 12.35 11.09
CA LEU A 135 -4.19 11.59 11.59
C LEU A 135 -5.46 12.44 11.67
N VAL A 136 -6.60 11.75 11.68
CA VAL A 136 -7.89 12.36 12.05
C VAL A 136 -8.07 12.21 13.56
N VAL A 137 -8.33 13.32 14.23
CA VAL A 137 -8.51 13.39 15.69
C VAL A 137 -9.93 13.84 15.98
N VAL A 138 -10.69 13.03 16.72
CA VAL A 138 -12.05 13.36 17.16
C VAL A 138 -12.05 13.62 18.66
N VAL A 139 -12.62 14.75 19.07
CA VAL A 139 -12.74 15.14 20.47
C VAL A 139 -14.17 15.57 20.76
N PHE A 140 -14.82 14.89 21.71
CA PHE A 140 -16.13 15.24 22.24
C PHE A 140 -16.03 15.69 23.70
N GLU A 141 -17.04 16.41 24.16
CA GLU A 141 -17.15 16.82 25.56
C GLU A 141 -17.26 15.59 26.49
N ASN A 142 -16.40 15.53 27.51
CA ASN A 142 -16.30 14.42 28.46
C ASN A 142 -15.87 13.06 27.87
N GLU A 143 -15.34 13.05 26.64
CA GLU A 143 -14.75 11.85 26.03
C GLU A 143 -13.22 11.97 25.95
N PRO A 144 -12.47 10.86 26.05
CA PRO A 144 -11.06 10.87 25.73
C PRO A 144 -10.85 11.18 24.23
N ILE A 145 -9.69 11.76 23.89
CA ILE A 145 -9.34 11.99 22.48
C ILE A 145 -9.37 10.65 21.73
N LYS A 146 -10.11 10.58 20.62
CA LYS A 146 -10.11 9.43 19.71
C LYS A 146 -9.32 9.75 18.44
N PRO A 147 -8.03 9.35 18.39
CA PRO A 147 -7.30 9.31 17.12
C PRO A 147 -7.78 8.13 16.26
N ILE A 148 -7.86 8.38 14.96
CA ILE A 148 -8.14 7.42 13.91
C ILE A 148 -6.79 7.00 13.33
N TYR A 149 -6.31 5.82 13.70
CA TYR A 149 -4.92 5.40 13.43
C TYR A 149 -4.77 4.71 12.09
N THR A 150 -5.79 4.00 11.65
CA THR A 150 -5.70 3.16 10.45
C THR A 150 -6.46 3.77 9.28
N ILE A 151 -5.96 3.49 8.07
CA ILE A 151 -6.65 3.85 6.83
C ILE A 151 -8.06 3.26 6.81
N SER A 152 -8.25 2.04 7.34
CA SER A 152 -9.56 1.40 7.43
C SER A 152 -10.52 2.17 8.33
N GLU A 153 -10.10 2.61 9.52
CA GLU A 153 -10.95 3.41 10.41
C GLU A 153 -11.29 4.77 9.75
N GLN A 154 -10.32 5.42 9.10
CA GLN A 154 -10.54 6.69 8.40
C GLN A 154 -11.49 6.52 7.21
N PHE A 155 -11.36 5.42 6.46
CA PHE A 155 -12.28 5.04 5.39
C PHE A 155 -13.69 4.87 5.92
N THR A 156 -13.87 4.07 6.99
CA THR A 156 -15.18 3.87 7.65
C THR A 156 -15.78 5.19 8.13
N LEU A 157 -14.97 6.06 8.76
CA LEU A 157 -15.40 7.38 9.21
C LEU A 157 -15.92 8.22 8.03
N TYR A 158 -15.12 8.41 6.99
CA TYR A 158 -15.47 9.27 5.85
C TYR A 158 -16.62 8.70 5.01
N GLU A 159 -16.63 7.39 4.77
CA GLU A 159 -17.70 6.72 4.05
C GLU A 159 -19.04 6.93 4.75
N THR A 160 -19.08 6.76 6.06
CA THR A 160 -20.31 6.88 6.86
C THR A 160 -20.75 8.35 6.97
N LEU A 161 -19.84 9.29 7.20
CA LEU A 161 -20.15 10.73 7.27
C LEU A 161 -20.59 11.35 5.93
N LEU A 162 -20.20 10.74 4.80
CA LEU A 162 -20.61 11.19 3.47
C LEU A 162 -21.92 10.57 2.97
N ALA A 163 -22.37 9.46 3.58
CA ALA A 163 -23.59 8.79 3.20
C ALA A 163 -24.83 9.64 3.56
N GLU A 164 -25.76 9.81 2.60
CA GLU A 164 -27.03 10.51 2.86
C GLU A 164 -27.89 9.74 3.87
N VAL A 165 -27.89 8.41 3.77
CA VAL A 165 -28.49 7.48 4.73
C VAL A 165 -27.51 6.31 4.91
N PRO A 166 -26.74 6.26 6.00
CA PRO A 166 -25.84 5.15 6.28
C PRO A 166 -26.60 3.82 6.36
N THR A 167 -26.04 2.76 5.79
CA THR A 167 -26.56 1.40 5.99
C THR A 167 -26.39 0.97 7.45
N GLU A 168 -27.17 -0.01 7.91
CA GLU A 168 -27.04 -0.55 9.28
C GLU A 168 -25.62 -1.04 9.55
N GLN A 169 -24.99 -1.71 8.58
CA GLN A 169 -23.60 -2.16 8.69
C GLN A 169 -22.59 -1.00 8.77
N GLN A 170 -22.73 0.05 7.95
CA GLN A 170 -21.85 1.23 8.01
C GLN A 170 -21.98 1.93 9.36
N ARG A 171 -23.20 2.08 9.85
CA ARG A 171 -23.50 2.65 11.16
C ARG A 171 -22.87 1.83 12.28
N GLU A 172 -23.03 0.51 12.29
CA GLU A 172 -22.40 -0.38 13.27
C GLU A 172 -20.87 -0.23 13.24
N MET A 173 -20.26 -0.26 12.06
CA MET A 173 -18.81 -0.08 11.90
C MET A 173 -18.33 1.29 12.38
N PHE A 174 -19.10 2.35 12.14
CA PHE A 174 -18.83 3.69 12.64
C PHE A 174 -18.90 3.76 14.17
N LEU A 175 -19.89 3.13 14.80
CA LEU A 175 -20.04 3.10 16.26
C LEU A 175 -18.97 2.27 16.96
N LEU A 176 -18.31 1.34 16.24
CA LEU A 176 -17.12 0.65 16.73
C LEU A 176 -15.89 1.56 16.81
N LEU A 177 -15.91 2.74 16.16
CA LEU A 177 -14.84 3.74 16.30
C LEU A 177 -14.91 4.49 17.64
N ALA A 178 -16.04 4.46 18.35
CA ALA A 178 -16.16 5.10 19.65
C ALA A 178 -15.22 4.40 20.67
N PRO A 179 -14.48 5.16 21.51
CA PRO A 179 -13.51 4.56 22.45
C PRO A 179 -14.13 3.55 23.42
N LYS A 180 -15.39 3.76 23.79
CA LYS A 180 -16.17 2.94 24.72
C LYS A 180 -17.62 2.89 24.28
N SER A 181 -18.33 1.82 24.64
CA SER A 181 -19.75 1.65 24.30
C SER A 181 -20.66 2.76 24.88
N GLU A 182 -20.27 3.35 26.00
CA GLU A 182 -21.02 4.47 26.63
C GLU A 182 -21.03 5.75 25.78
N TYR A 183 -20.03 5.92 24.91
CA TYR A 183 -19.92 7.08 24.01
C TYR A 183 -20.64 6.89 22.68
N GLN A 184 -21.16 5.69 22.39
CA GLN A 184 -21.83 5.41 21.11
C GLN A 184 -23.05 6.31 20.89
N VAL A 185 -23.73 6.78 21.95
CA VAL A 185 -24.86 7.72 21.81
C VAL A 185 -24.40 9.07 21.28
N THR A 186 -23.26 9.60 21.73
CA THR A 186 -22.68 10.86 21.23
C THR A 186 -22.29 10.71 19.76
N TRP A 187 -21.62 9.62 19.41
CA TRP A 187 -21.18 9.32 18.05
C TRP A 187 -22.38 9.12 17.10
N GLU A 188 -23.41 8.43 17.55
CA GLU A 188 -24.66 8.27 16.83
C GLU A 188 -25.36 9.61 16.59
N THR A 189 -25.38 10.47 17.60
CA THR A 189 -25.94 11.83 17.48
C THR A 189 -25.15 12.65 16.47
N TRP A 190 -23.81 12.60 16.55
CA TRP A 190 -22.93 13.24 15.57
C TRP A 190 -23.25 12.77 14.15
N LEU A 191 -23.36 11.45 13.93
CA LEU A 191 -23.68 10.90 12.62
C LEU A 191 -25.01 11.43 12.06
N GLY A 192 -26.02 11.61 12.91
CA GLY A 192 -27.33 12.13 12.50
C GLY A 192 -27.38 13.63 12.24
N GLU A 193 -26.52 14.42 12.89
CA GLU A 193 -26.53 15.89 12.82
C GLU A 193 -25.45 16.45 11.89
N TYR A 194 -24.44 15.65 11.54
CA TYR A 194 -23.30 16.10 10.75
C TYR A 194 -23.69 16.47 9.32
N THR A 195 -23.32 17.68 8.91
CA THR A 195 -23.50 18.18 7.55
C THR A 195 -22.18 18.70 7.00
N PRO A 196 -21.43 17.91 6.22
CA PRO A 196 -20.10 18.32 5.76
C PRO A 196 -20.19 19.51 4.81
N THR A 197 -19.25 20.44 4.94
CA THR A 197 -19.11 21.55 4.01
C THR A 197 -18.69 21.02 2.63
N THR A 198 -18.87 21.84 1.58
CA THR A 198 -18.49 21.44 0.21
C THR A 198 -17.00 21.10 0.10
N VAL A 199 -16.14 21.81 0.84
CA VAL A 199 -14.69 21.58 0.85
C VAL A 199 -14.36 20.26 1.52
N GLU A 200 -14.87 20.03 2.73
CA GLU A 200 -14.67 18.75 3.45
C GLU A 200 -15.20 17.56 2.67
N ARG A 201 -16.36 17.71 2.03
CA ARG A 201 -16.94 16.68 1.18
C ARG A 201 -15.98 16.30 0.05
N GLN A 202 -15.38 17.28 -0.62
CA GLN A 202 -14.42 17.03 -1.70
C GLN A 202 -13.17 16.32 -1.21
N GLU A 203 -12.63 16.73 -0.06
CA GLU A 203 -11.44 16.11 0.51
C GLU A 203 -11.69 14.67 0.99
N MET A 204 -12.81 14.45 1.71
CA MET A 204 -13.19 13.11 2.14
C MET A 204 -13.47 12.19 0.94
N GLN A 205 -14.15 12.71 -0.09
CA GLN A 205 -14.39 11.95 -1.32
C GLN A 205 -13.08 11.61 -2.05
N ALA A 206 -12.15 12.55 -2.15
CA ALA A 206 -10.85 12.31 -2.78
C ALA A 206 -10.06 11.20 -2.07
N PHE A 207 -10.08 11.19 -0.73
CA PHE A 207 -9.48 10.11 0.07
C PHE A 207 -10.15 8.74 -0.18
N LEU A 208 -11.48 8.70 -0.22
CA LEU A 208 -12.22 7.45 -0.50
C LEU A 208 -11.90 6.95 -1.91
N ASP A 209 -11.89 7.83 -2.92
CA ASP A 209 -11.60 7.49 -4.31
C ASP A 209 -10.17 6.94 -4.48
N GLU A 210 -9.19 7.56 -3.82
CA GLU A 210 -7.79 7.10 -3.82
C GLU A 210 -7.64 5.74 -3.14
N THR A 211 -8.30 5.55 -1.99
CA THR A 211 -8.27 4.29 -1.26
C THR A 211 -8.92 3.15 -2.05
N LEU A 212 -10.09 3.39 -2.65
CA LEU A 212 -10.78 2.43 -3.52
C LEU A 212 -9.97 2.10 -4.78
N ALA A 213 -9.32 3.10 -5.39
CA ALA A 213 -8.45 2.88 -6.54
C ALA A 213 -7.24 2.01 -6.18
N SER A 214 -6.67 2.24 -4.98
CA SER A 214 -5.56 1.45 -4.44
C SER A 214 -5.98 0.01 -4.12
N GLU A 215 -7.13 -0.18 -3.47
CA GLU A 215 -7.68 -1.51 -3.17
C GLU A 215 -8.00 -2.28 -4.46
N ALA A 216 -8.61 -1.63 -5.44
CA ALA A 216 -8.87 -2.23 -6.75
C ALA A 216 -7.59 -2.59 -7.51
N ALA A 217 -6.50 -1.84 -7.33
CA ALA A 217 -5.18 -2.19 -7.87
C ALA A 217 -4.59 -3.41 -7.15
N GLN A 218 -4.63 -3.42 -5.82
CA GLN A 218 -4.12 -4.53 -5.00
C GLN A 218 -4.90 -5.81 -5.25
N THR A 219 -6.23 -5.75 -5.35
CA THR A 219 -7.07 -6.92 -5.63
C THR A 219 -6.78 -7.47 -7.02
N ARG A 220 -6.55 -6.62 -8.03
CA ARG A 220 -6.12 -7.07 -9.36
C ARG A 220 -4.77 -7.77 -9.31
N GLN A 221 -3.83 -7.28 -8.52
CA GLN A 221 -2.52 -7.90 -8.32
C GLN A 221 -2.66 -9.24 -7.57
N ALA A 222 -3.42 -9.29 -6.48
CA ALA A 222 -3.66 -10.51 -5.71
C ALA A 222 -4.36 -11.59 -6.56
N GLN A 223 -5.38 -11.22 -7.33
CA GLN A 223 -6.04 -12.13 -8.27
C GLN A 223 -5.09 -12.61 -9.38
N ALA A 224 -4.18 -11.75 -9.85
CA ALA A 224 -3.15 -12.17 -10.79
C ALA A 224 -2.24 -13.22 -10.15
N THR A 225 -1.66 -12.94 -8.97
CA THR A 225 -0.80 -13.88 -8.23
C THR A 225 -1.49 -15.21 -7.96
N GLN A 226 -2.76 -15.20 -7.53
CA GLN A 226 -3.51 -16.42 -7.30
C GLN A 226 -3.68 -17.26 -8.57
N ARG A 227 -3.91 -16.62 -9.73
CA ARG A 227 -3.93 -17.34 -11.02
C ARG A 227 -2.56 -17.89 -11.36
N LEU A 228 -1.48 -17.16 -11.09
CA LEU A 228 -0.12 -17.65 -11.30
C LEU A 228 0.15 -18.90 -10.49
N GLU A 229 -0.17 -18.89 -9.19
CA GLU A 229 0.00 -20.03 -8.29
C GLU A 229 -0.78 -21.26 -8.78
N MET A 230 -2.02 -21.05 -9.26
CA MET A 230 -2.85 -22.13 -9.80
C MET A 230 -2.23 -22.78 -11.05
N PHE A 231 -1.55 -22.00 -11.90
CA PHE A 231 -0.93 -22.49 -13.13
C PHE A 231 0.54 -22.88 -12.99
N ALA A 232 1.24 -22.42 -11.95
CA ALA A 232 2.67 -22.67 -11.76
C ALA A 232 2.96 -24.17 -11.67
N TYR A 233 2.29 -24.87 -10.75
CA TYR A 233 2.50 -26.31 -10.55
C TYR A 233 2.31 -27.16 -11.83
N PRO A 234 1.16 -27.10 -12.54
CA PRO A 234 0.99 -27.91 -13.75
C PRO A 234 1.96 -27.51 -14.86
N LEU A 235 2.32 -26.22 -14.96
CA LEU A 235 3.28 -25.74 -15.95
C LEU A 235 4.70 -26.25 -15.65
N THR A 236 5.11 -26.30 -14.38
CA THR A 236 6.40 -26.86 -13.93
C THR A 236 6.46 -28.36 -14.19
N ALA A 237 5.40 -29.09 -13.84
CA ALA A 237 5.30 -30.53 -14.11
C ALA A 237 5.41 -30.84 -15.61
N LEU A 238 4.69 -30.10 -16.45
CA LEU A 238 4.74 -30.23 -17.89
C LEU A 238 6.14 -29.85 -18.42
N GLY A 239 6.72 -28.77 -17.92
CA GLY A 239 8.09 -28.36 -18.24
C GLY A 239 9.13 -29.44 -17.94
N MET A 240 9.02 -30.13 -16.79
CA MET A 240 9.88 -31.26 -16.44
C MET A 240 9.72 -32.43 -17.42
N ILE A 241 8.48 -32.85 -17.71
CA ILE A 241 8.20 -33.96 -18.63
C ILE A 241 8.77 -33.68 -20.02
N ILE A 242 8.55 -32.47 -20.54
CA ILE A 242 9.03 -32.09 -21.87
C ILE A 242 10.55 -31.94 -21.90
N SER A 243 11.16 -31.45 -20.84
CA SER A 243 12.63 -31.34 -20.75
C SER A 243 13.29 -32.71 -20.76
N VAL A 244 12.75 -33.67 -20.01
CA VAL A 244 13.24 -35.06 -20.01
C VAL A 244 13.06 -35.71 -21.39
N PHE A 245 11.91 -35.51 -22.03
CA PHE A 245 11.66 -36.02 -23.38
C PHE A 245 12.59 -35.39 -24.42
N GLY A 246 12.77 -34.07 -24.37
CA GLY A 246 13.67 -33.33 -25.26
C GLY A 246 15.11 -33.76 -25.10
N PHE A 247 15.58 -33.94 -23.86
CA PHE A 247 16.90 -34.46 -23.57
C PHE A 247 17.08 -35.91 -24.08
N GLY A 248 16.10 -36.77 -23.85
CA GLY A 248 16.10 -38.14 -24.37
C GLY A 248 16.16 -38.19 -25.90
N HIS A 249 15.38 -37.34 -26.58
CA HIS A 249 15.41 -37.20 -28.04
C HIS A 249 16.79 -36.75 -28.54
N LEU A 250 17.44 -35.81 -27.85
CA LEU A 250 18.79 -35.36 -28.19
C LEU A 250 19.82 -36.49 -28.07
N LEU A 251 19.76 -37.30 -27.02
CA LEU A 251 20.66 -38.44 -26.83
C LEU A 251 20.46 -39.52 -27.90
N GLN A 252 19.21 -39.84 -28.24
CA GLN A 252 18.90 -40.79 -29.32
C GLN A 252 19.40 -40.29 -30.67
N TRP A 253 19.25 -38.99 -30.95
CA TRP A 253 19.78 -38.39 -32.17
C TRP A 253 21.30 -38.46 -32.21
N VAL A 254 22.02 -38.17 -31.12
CA VAL A 254 23.49 -38.31 -31.09
C VAL A 254 23.91 -39.75 -31.36
N ALA A 255 23.27 -40.71 -30.70
CA ALA A 255 23.62 -42.14 -30.82
C ALA A 255 23.41 -42.69 -32.23
N LYS A 256 22.31 -42.32 -32.91
CA LYS A 256 21.98 -42.84 -34.25
C LYS A 256 22.53 -41.97 -35.38
N GLY A 257 22.37 -40.66 -35.26
CA GLY A 257 22.62 -39.70 -36.34
C GLY A 257 24.09 -39.39 -36.63
N PHE A 258 25.00 -39.58 -35.66
CA PHE A 258 26.44 -39.47 -35.90
C PHE A 258 27.09 -40.81 -36.25
N ALA A 259 26.57 -41.92 -35.73
CA ALA A 259 27.11 -43.26 -35.99
C ALA A 259 26.84 -43.74 -37.42
N ASP A 260 25.63 -43.51 -37.97
CA ASP A 260 25.27 -43.93 -39.33
C ASP A 260 25.76 -42.97 -40.43
N GLN A 261 26.58 -41.97 -40.09
CA GLN A 261 27.00 -40.93 -41.01
C GLN A 261 28.15 -41.36 -41.95
N GLU A 262 28.83 -42.47 -41.67
CA GLU A 262 29.93 -42.99 -42.50
C GLU A 262 29.50 -44.05 -43.53
N THR A 263 28.28 -44.57 -43.47
CA THR A 263 27.88 -45.79 -44.23
C THR A 263 26.66 -45.62 -45.16
N ALA A 264 26.08 -44.43 -45.28
CA ALA A 264 24.76 -44.26 -45.90
C ALA A 264 24.76 -44.08 -47.43
N GLU A 265 24.57 -45.19 -48.18
CA GLU A 265 24.23 -45.21 -49.62
C GLU A 265 22.77 -45.64 -49.91
N THR A 266 21.90 -45.82 -48.89
CA THR A 266 20.52 -46.35 -49.06
C THR A 266 19.41 -45.33 -48.76
N ASP A 267 18.39 -45.29 -49.63
CA ASP A 267 17.24 -44.36 -49.62
C ASP A 267 16.39 -44.37 -48.34
N THR A 268 16.40 -45.47 -47.56
CA THR A 268 15.65 -45.59 -46.31
C THR A 268 16.18 -44.68 -45.19
N HIS A 269 17.43 -44.22 -45.27
CA HIS A 269 18.05 -43.39 -44.22
C HIS A 269 17.54 -41.93 -44.19
N TRP A 270 16.95 -41.44 -45.29
CA TRP A 270 16.49 -40.05 -45.38
C TRP A 270 15.19 -39.78 -44.60
N THR A 271 14.28 -40.75 -44.55
CA THR A 271 12.99 -40.63 -43.86
C THR A 271 13.17 -40.58 -42.34
N GLU A 272 14.04 -41.42 -41.79
CA GLU A 272 14.35 -41.43 -40.35
C GLU A 272 15.00 -40.12 -39.90
N ARG A 273 15.96 -39.59 -40.67
CA ARG A 273 16.62 -38.32 -40.35
C ARG A 273 15.65 -37.14 -40.31
N ASN A 274 14.72 -37.09 -41.26
CA ASN A 274 13.71 -36.03 -41.29
C ASN A 274 12.75 -36.10 -40.10
N TRP A 275 12.47 -37.30 -39.61
CA TRP A 275 11.66 -37.49 -38.42
C TRP A 275 12.33 -36.89 -37.18
N PHE A 276 13.63 -37.17 -36.94
CA PHE A 276 14.36 -36.60 -35.80
C PHE A 276 14.39 -35.07 -35.80
N ILE A 277 14.63 -34.47 -36.97
CA ILE A 277 14.68 -33.01 -37.11
C ILE A 277 13.29 -32.39 -36.87
N THR A 278 12.24 -32.99 -37.45
CA THR A 278 10.87 -32.47 -37.30
C THR A 278 10.41 -32.56 -35.85
N THR A 279 10.70 -33.67 -35.17
CA THR A 279 10.42 -33.83 -33.73
C THR A 279 11.20 -32.82 -32.89
N ALA A 280 12.48 -32.57 -33.19
CA ALA A 280 13.26 -31.56 -32.47
C ALA A 280 12.71 -30.14 -32.65
N ILE A 281 12.30 -29.78 -33.88
CA ILE A 281 11.64 -28.50 -34.17
C ILE A 281 10.32 -28.38 -33.41
N LEU A 282 9.51 -29.44 -33.38
CA LEU A 282 8.26 -29.46 -32.60
C LEU A 282 8.52 -29.26 -31.11
N LEU A 283 9.54 -29.93 -30.56
CA LEU A 283 9.93 -29.77 -29.16
C LEU A 283 10.40 -28.35 -28.85
N MET A 284 11.17 -27.72 -29.73
CA MET A 284 11.54 -26.31 -29.59
C MET A 284 10.31 -25.39 -29.54
N VAL A 285 9.32 -25.61 -30.42
CA VAL A 285 8.08 -24.83 -30.42
C VAL A 285 7.37 -24.96 -29.07
N VAL A 286 7.20 -26.19 -28.58
CA VAL A 286 6.49 -26.42 -27.32
C VAL A 286 7.26 -25.85 -26.13
N MET A 287 8.57 -26.11 -26.02
CA MET A 287 9.40 -25.53 -24.95
C MET A 287 9.43 -24.01 -25.00
N SER A 288 9.51 -23.40 -26.19
CA SER A 288 9.47 -21.95 -26.33
C SER A 288 8.10 -21.37 -25.97
N ALA A 289 7.00 -22.09 -26.23
CA ALA A 289 5.67 -21.66 -25.82
C ALA A 289 5.52 -21.68 -24.29
N LEU A 290 6.10 -22.69 -23.62
CA LEU A 290 6.13 -22.76 -22.16
C LEU A 290 7.00 -21.66 -21.55
N ASP A 291 8.19 -21.45 -22.10
CA ASP A 291 9.08 -20.38 -21.68
C ASP A 291 8.43 -19.00 -21.89
N LEU A 292 7.65 -18.81 -22.96
CA LEU A 292 6.82 -17.62 -23.14
C LEU A 292 5.72 -17.52 -22.07
N ALA A 293 5.02 -18.61 -21.77
CA ALA A 293 4.02 -18.64 -20.72
C ALA A 293 4.64 -18.24 -19.37
N TRP A 294 5.78 -18.82 -19.00
CA TRP A 294 6.55 -18.44 -17.80
C TRP A 294 6.94 -16.97 -17.79
N THR A 295 7.39 -16.44 -18.93
CA THR A 295 7.76 -15.03 -19.04
C THR A 295 6.56 -14.12 -18.79
N ILE A 296 5.39 -14.46 -19.35
CA ILE A 296 4.14 -13.70 -19.14
C ILE A 296 3.72 -13.79 -17.68
N LEU A 297 3.71 -14.99 -17.10
CA LEU A 297 3.36 -15.23 -15.70
C LEU A 297 4.28 -14.44 -14.76
N ALA A 298 5.60 -14.52 -14.95
CA ALA A 298 6.58 -13.79 -14.15
C ALA A 298 6.47 -12.27 -14.30
N SER A 299 6.13 -11.77 -15.50
CA SER A 299 5.90 -10.34 -15.73
C SER A 299 4.66 -9.82 -14.99
N GLN A 300 3.59 -10.61 -14.92
CA GLN A 300 2.36 -10.25 -14.20
C GLN A 300 2.56 -10.26 -12.68
N ALA A 301 3.47 -11.09 -12.18
CA ALA A 301 3.82 -11.15 -10.77
C ALA A 301 4.59 -9.92 -10.26
N GLY A 302 5.10 -9.07 -11.15
CA GLY A 302 5.99 -7.97 -10.79
C GLY A 302 7.37 -8.41 -10.26
N VAL A 303 7.71 -9.70 -10.39
CA VAL A 303 8.96 -10.29 -9.87
C VAL A 303 10.18 -9.88 -10.71
N MET A 304 9.97 -9.44 -11.95
CA MET A 304 11.04 -8.96 -12.82
C MET A 304 11.28 -7.45 -12.64
N ALA A 305 12.01 -7.09 -11.57
CA ALA A 305 12.55 -5.75 -11.44
C ALA A 305 13.72 -5.55 -12.43
N GLU A 306 13.48 -4.89 -13.56
CA GLU A 306 14.55 -4.59 -14.51
C GLU A 306 15.44 -3.43 -14.05
N VAL A 307 16.73 -3.73 -13.95
CA VAL A 307 17.80 -2.78 -13.60
C VAL A 307 18.19 -1.91 -14.79
N ASN A 308 17.92 -2.34 -16.04
CA ASN A 308 18.27 -1.58 -17.24
C ASN A 308 17.16 -0.59 -17.62
N PRO A 309 17.42 0.73 -17.65
CA PRO A 309 16.40 1.74 -17.96
C PRO A 309 15.88 1.66 -19.40
N VAL A 310 16.66 1.15 -20.36
CA VAL A 310 16.23 0.98 -21.76
C VAL A 310 15.26 -0.20 -21.87
N ALA A 311 15.55 -1.29 -21.15
CA ALA A 311 14.69 -2.47 -21.13
C ALA A 311 13.37 -2.17 -20.38
N ARG A 312 13.42 -1.35 -19.33
CA ARG A 312 12.24 -0.94 -18.55
C ARG A 312 11.13 -0.32 -19.41
N GLY A 313 11.49 0.45 -20.44
CA GLY A 313 10.52 1.03 -21.38
C GLY A 313 9.89 0.01 -22.32
N MET A 314 10.54 -1.14 -22.56
CA MET A 314 9.95 -2.26 -23.30
C MET A 314 9.18 -3.20 -22.36
N VAL A 315 9.61 -3.36 -21.11
CA VAL A 315 8.96 -4.23 -20.13
C VAL A 315 7.69 -3.64 -19.53
N SER A 316 7.43 -2.34 -19.69
CA SER A 316 6.15 -1.74 -19.28
C SER A 316 4.93 -2.37 -19.97
N ASP A 317 5.11 -3.04 -21.12
CA ASP A 317 4.06 -3.83 -21.76
C ASP A 317 4.51 -5.28 -22.00
N PRO A 318 4.01 -6.25 -21.20
CA PRO A 318 4.27 -7.68 -21.37
C PRO A 318 4.02 -8.20 -22.78
N TRP A 319 3.08 -7.59 -23.51
CA TRP A 319 2.74 -8.00 -24.87
C TRP A 319 3.84 -7.71 -25.87
N SER A 320 4.57 -6.60 -25.69
CA SER A 320 5.66 -6.24 -26.59
C SER A 320 6.80 -7.25 -26.53
N LEU A 321 7.12 -7.72 -25.32
CA LEU A 321 8.16 -8.75 -25.09
C LEU A 321 7.70 -10.11 -25.62
N ALA A 322 6.44 -10.48 -25.39
CA ALA A 322 5.86 -11.69 -25.95
C ALA A 322 5.90 -11.69 -27.49
N LEU A 323 5.50 -10.58 -28.12
CA LEU A 323 5.50 -10.44 -29.57
C LEU A 323 6.91 -10.54 -30.15
N PHE A 324 7.89 -9.89 -29.52
CA PHE A 324 9.29 -9.96 -29.92
C PHE A 324 9.80 -11.41 -29.89
N LYS A 325 9.51 -12.14 -28.80
CA LYS A 325 9.93 -13.54 -28.63
C LYS A 325 9.28 -14.46 -29.66
N ILE A 326 7.97 -14.29 -29.92
CA ILE A 326 7.24 -15.02 -30.96
C ILE A 326 7.85 -14.75 -32.34
N ALA A 327 8.13 -13.49 -32.67
CA ALA A 327 8.68 -13.11 -33.97
C ALA A 327 10.10 -13.68 -34.18
N ALA A 328 10.98 -13.50 -33.19
CA ALA A 328 12.35 -14.03 -33.24
C ALA A 328 12.37 -15.56 -33.34
N MET A 329 11.55 -16.24 -32.54
CA MET A 329 11.41 -17.70 -32.57
C MET A 329 10.83 -18.18 -33.90
N GLY A 330 9.78 -17.52 -34.40
CA GLY A 330 9.15 -17.87 -35.68
C GLY A 330 10.14 -17.78 -36.84
N ILE A 331 10.93 -16.71 -36.91
CA ILE A 331 11.98 -16.56 -37.93
C ILE A 331 13.02 -17.68 -37.81
N ALA A 332 13.51 -17.96 -36.59
CA ALA A 332 14.48 -19.03 -36.37
C ALA A 332 13.95 -20.40 -36.81
N LEU A 333 12.71 -20.73 -36.44
CA LEU A 333 12.06 -21.99 -36.80
C LEU A 333 11.85 -22.14 -38.31
N VAL A 334 11.43 -21.07 -38.99
CA VAL A 334 11.29 -21.06 -40.46
C VAL A 334 12.62 -21.34 -41.14
N ILE A 335 13.71 -20.71 -40.67
CA ILE A 335 15.06 -20.92 -41.20
C ILE A 335 15.50 -22.38 -41.00
N LEU A 336 15.35 -22.91 -39.78
CA LEU A 336 15.73 -24.29 -39.46
C LEU A 336 14.93 -25.30 -40.27
N TYR A 337 13.63 -25.07 -40.45
CA TYR A 337 12.75 -25.96 -41.20
C TYR A 337 13.06 -25.98 -42.70
N PHE A 338 13.28 -24.80 -43.30
CA PHE A 338 13.53 -24.66 -44.74
C PHE A 338 14.90 -25.23 -45.14
N TRP A 339 15.93 -25.01 -44.32
CA TRP A 339 17.29 -25.50 -44.61
C TRP A 339 17.68 -26.81 -43.90
N ARG A 340 16.70 -27.56 -43.37
CA ARG A 340 16.93 -28.82 -42.62
C ARG A 340 17.79 -29.89 -43.33
N HIS A 341 17.90 -29.82 -44.64
CA HIS A 341 18.69 -30.75 -45.44
C HIS A 341 20.21 -30.57 -45.30
N ARG A 342 20.67 -29.39 -44.83
CA ARG A 342 22.11 -29.08 -44.65
C ARG A 342 22.64 -29.59 -43.31
N ARG A 343 23.84 -30.18 -43.31
CA ARG A 343 24.50 -30.73 -42.11
C ARG A 343 24.73 -29.68 -41.01
N GLN A 344 25.16 -28.47 -41.40
CA GLN A 344 25.37 -27.36 -40.47
C GLN A 344 24.08 -26.98 -39.74
N ILE A 345 22.94 -27.02 -40.44
CA ILE A 345 21.63 -26.70 -39.86
C ILE A 345 21.19 -27.79 -38.90
N GLN A 346 21.49 -29.06 -39.17
CA GLN A 346 21.20 -30.16 -38.23
C GLN A 346 21.96 -30.01 -36.91
N GLN A 347 23.24 -29.63 -36.99
CA GLN A 347 24.03 -29.30 -35.79
C GLN A 347 23.45 -28.09 -35.06
N ALA A 348 23.07 -27.03 -35.80
CA ALA A 348 22.44 -25.85 -35.20
C ALA A 348 21.10 -26.18 -34.52
N THR A 349 20.25 -27.01 -35.15
CA THR A 349 18.99 -27.50 -34.57
C THR A 349 19.26 -28.28 -33.29
N TRP A 350 20.25 -29.17 -33.30
CA TRP A 350 20.63 -29.94 -32.12
C TRP A 350 21.06 -29.02 -30.96
N TRP A 351 21.97 -28.08 -31.23
CA TRP A 351 22.43 -27.10 -30.23
C TRP A 351 21.31 -26.20 -29.71
N THR A 352 20.44 -25.74 -30.60
CA THR A 352 19.29 -24.89 -30.23
C THR A 352 18.33 -25.65 -29.32
N CYS A 353 18.05 -26.92 -29.64
CA CYS A 353 17.17 -27.76 -28.84
C CYS A 353 17.78 -28.02 -27.45
N LEU A 354 19.09 -28.25 -27.37
CA LEU A 354 19.81 -28.36 -26.11
C LEU A 354 19.68 -27.09 -25.27
N ILE A 355 19.85 -25.91 -25.87
CA ILE A 355 19.68 -24.62 -25.17
C ILE A 355 18.25 -24.47 -24.65
N CYS A 356 17.23 -24.79 -25.45
CA CYS A 356 15.84 -24.76 -25.00
C CYS A 356 15.60 -25.68 -23.79
N VAL A 357 16.16 -26.90 -23.80
CA VAL A 357 16.08 -27.83 -22.65
C VAL A 357 16.75 -27.23 -21.41
N LEU A 358 17.94 -26.63 -21.54
CA LEU A 358 18.65 -26.01 -20.43
C LEU A 358 17.89 -24.80 -19.85
N LEU A 359 17.29 -23.98 -20.71
CA LEU A 359 16.45 -22.86 -20.27
C LEU A 359 15.21 -23.34 -19.53
N MET A 360 14.58 -24.43 -19.99
CA MET A 360 13.45 -25.03 -19.27
C MET A 360 13.87 -25.55 -17.89
N PHE A 361 15.02 -26.22 -17.77
CA PHE A 361 15.54 -26.64 -16.47
C PHE A 361 15.80 -25.45 -15.54
N ARG A 362 16.37 -24.36 -16.07
CA ARG A 362 16.57 -23.12 -15.31
C ARG A 362 15.25 -22.62 -14.70
N TRP A 363 14.18 -22.59 -15.48
CA TRP A 363 12.87 -22.15 -15.00
C TRP A 363 12.29 -23.07 -13.93
N VAL A 364 12.35 -24.39 -14.15
CA VAL A 364 11.90 -25.39 -13.16
C VAL A 364 12.66 -25.22 -11.84
N ILE A 365 13.98 -25.01 -11.90
CA ILE A 365 14.80 -24.79 -10.71
C ILE A 365 14.42 -23.48 -10.01
N PHE A 366 14.23 -22.40 -10.76
CA PHE A 366 13.82 -21.10 -10.21
C PHE A 366 12.48 -21.21 -9.46
N ASP A 367 11.49 -21.83 -10.09
CA ASP A 367 10.18 -22.07 -9.48
C ASP A 367 10.28 -22.89 -8.19
N SER A 368 11.11 -23.94 -8.20
CA SER A 368 11.33 -24.81 -7.03
C SER A 368 12.06 -24.16 -5.86
N MET A 369 12.76 -23.03 -6.08
CA MET A 369 13.42 -22.26 -5.01
C MET A 369 12.55 -21.12 -4.49
N SER A 370 11.58 -20.66 -5.28
CA SER A 370 10.65 -19.59 -4.91
C SER A 370 9.42 -20.08 -4.16
N MET A 371 9.09 -21.37 -4.28
CA MET A 371 8.14 -22.09 -3.43
C MET A 371 8.85 -22.67 -2.20
#